data_AF-A0A3S1BDW9-F1
#
_entry.id   AF-A0A3S1BDW9-F1
#
_cell.length_a   1.000
_cell.length_b   1.000
_cell.length_c   1.000
_cell.angle_alpha   90.00
_cell.angle_beta   90.00
_cell.angle_gamma   90.00
#
_symmetry.space_group_name_H-M   'P 1'
#
loop_
_entity.id
_entity.type
_entity.pdbx_description
1 polymer ?
#
loop_
_entity_poly.entity_id
_entity_poly.type
_entity_poly.pdbx_seq_one_letter_code
_entity_poly.pdbx_strand_id
1 'polypeptide(L)'
;MAPLDWSAIEGVKPDSLSEDKADELFEILKDGDVGDDYDTARLKQLFDVTRAVMINRNLMLEDAMAEAEAEAKKALKKEQELRKEVDKAEKQVEELKKYGPAEGSGSQTTRYFREQMRELEENNDQLKQEVSDLNRDLNGEKRAAEKYSERISELEKELKDTRED
;
A
#
# COMPACT_ATOMS: atom_id res chain seq x y z
N MET A 1 -1.87 50.84 -32.78
CA MET A 1 -3.17 50.46 -32.20
C MET A 1 -4.23 50.80 -33.22
N ALA A 2 -5.27 49.96 -33.32
CA ALA A 2 -6.37 50.21 -34.25
C ALA A 2 -7.39 51.16 -33.59
N PRO A 3 -8.05 52.05 -34.37
CA PRO A 3 -9.14 52.85 -33.83
C PRO A 3 -10.24 51.95 -33.25
N LEU A 4 -10.81 52.35 -32.12
CA LEU A 4 -11.94 51.62 -31.52
C LEU A 4 -13.15 51.57 -32.46
N ASP A 5 -13.75 50.39 -32.58
CA ASP A 5 -15.05 50.24 -33.24
C ASP A 5 -16.17 50.70 -32.30
N TRP A 6 -16.44 52.00 -32.33
CA TRP A 6 -17.51 52.61 -31.53
C TRP A 6 -18.90 52.05 -31.84
N SER A 7 -19.13 51.56 -33.06
CA SER A 7 -20.42 50.95 -33.42
C SER A 7 -20.66 49.64 -32.67
N ALA A 8 -19.60 48.88 -32.45
CA ALA A 8 -19.62 47.66 -31.65
C ALA A 8 -19.80 47.93 -30.15
N ILE A 9 -19.36 49.09 -29.64
CA ILE A 9 -19.36 49.45 -28.21
C ILE A 9 -20.65 50.16 -27.78
N GLU A 10 -21.17 51.09 -28.59
CA GLU A 10 -22.38 51.88 -28.27
C GLU A 10 -23.66 51.03 -28.27
N GLY A 11 -23.71 49.95 -29.05
CA GLY A 11 -24.84 49.03 -29.11
C GLY A 11 -24.91 48.02 -27.95
N VAL A 12 -23.96 48.04 -27.03
CA VAL A 12 -23.84 47.04 -25.95
C VAL A 12 -24.55 47.51 -24.69
N LYS A 13 -25.29 46.60 -24.07
CA LYS A 13 -25.80 46.76 -22.71
C LYS A 13 -24.84 46.04 -21.74
N PRO A 14 -24.05 46.77 -20.94
CA PRO A 14 -23.03 46.18 -20.08
C PRO A 14 -23.59 45.16 -19.08
N ASP A 15 -24.80 45.39 -18.57
CA ASP A 15 -25.42 44.55 -17.54
C ASP A 15 -25.94 43.19 -18.08
N SER A 16 -26.00 43.02 -19.40
CA SER A 16 -26.55 41.82 -20.04
C SER A 16 -25.61 41.28 -21.12
N LEU A 17 -24.29 41.41 -20.90
CA LEU A 17 -23.28 40.97 -21.84
C LEU A 17 -23.13 39.44 -21.80
N SER A 18 -23.29 38.79 -22.96
CA SER A 18 -23.03 37.35 -23.10
C SER A 18 -21.53 37.06 -23.15
N GLU A 19 -21.16 35.83 -22.83
CA GLU A 19 -19.77 35.34 -22.82
C GLU A 19 -19.07 35.56 -24.18
N ASP A 20 -19.62 35.03 -25.27
CA ASP A 20 -19.08 35.17 -26.62
C ASP A 20 -18.85 36.64 -27.01
N LYS A 21 -19.77 37.51 -26.60
CA LYS A 21 -19.70 38.94 -26.92
C LYS A 21 -18.71 39.68 -26.02
N ALA A 22 -18.49 39.21 -24.80
CA ALA A 22 -17.45 39.73 -23.93
C ALA A 22 -16.06 39.42 -24.48
N ASP A 23 -15.86 38.22 -25.04
CA ASP A 23 -14.61 37.82 -25.69
C ASP A 23 -14.34 38.63 -26.98
N GLU A 24 -15.35 38.79 -27.84
CA GLU A 24 -15.24 39.65 -29.03
C GLU A 24 -14.86 41.10 -28.66
N LEU A 25 -15.52 41.67 -27.64
CA LEU A 25 -15.23 43.02 -27.16
C LEU A 25 -13.86 43.10 -26.48
N PHE A 26 -13.42 42.07 -25.77
CA PHE A 26 -12.07 42.03 -25.19
C PHE A 26 -11.00 42.15 -26.27
N GLU A 27 -11.15 41.41 -27.38
CA GLU A 27 -10.23 41.45 -28.51
C GLU A 27 -10.18 42.84 -29.18
N ILE A 28 -11.31 43.56 -29.20
CA ILE A 28 -11.39 44.94 -29.72
C ILE A 28 -10.76 45.93 -28.73
N LEU A 29 -11.00 45.75 -27.43
CA LEU A 29 -10.62 46.70 -26.38
C LEU A 29 -9.15 46.59 -25.96
N LYS A 30 -8.53 45.40 -26.04
CA LYS A 30 -7.16 45.18 -25.54
C LYS A 30 -6.09 46.05 -26.22
N ASP A 31 -6.29 46.34 -27.50
CA ASP A 31 -5.34 47.07 -28.37
C ASP A 31 -5.98 48.32 -29.02
N GLY A 32 -7.18 48.70 -28.54
CA GLY A 32 -7.98 49.77 -29.11
C GLY A 32 -7.53 51.16 -28.67
N ASP A 33 -7.49 52.11 -29.61
CA ASP A 33 -7.20 53.52 -29.33
C ASP A 33 -8.47 54.39 -29.43
N VAL A 34 -8.65 55.27 -28.46
CA VAL A 34 -9.77 56.22 -28.35
C VAL A 34 -9.57 57.39 -29.31
N GLY A 35 -8.32 57.69 -29.69
CA GLY A 35 -7.97 58.87 -30.48
C GLY A 35 -8.23 60.18 -29.72
N ASP A 36 -8.38 61.29 -30.45
CA ASP A 36 -8.55 62.64 -29.89
C ASP A 36 -10.02 63.02 -29.58
N ASP A 37 -10.97 62.10 -29.76
CA ASP A 37 -12.41 62.37 -29.61
C ASP A 37 -12.91 62.05 -28.19
N TYR A 38 -12.81 63.04 -27.30
CA TYR A 38 -13.14 62.92 -25.88
C TYR A 38 -14.61 63.21 -25.56
N ASP A 39 -15.56 62.55 -26.25
CA ASP A 39 -16.96 62.64 -25.84
C ASP A 39 -17.18 61.92 -24.49
N THR A 40 -17.60 62.68 -23.48
CA THR A 40 -17.90 62.20 -22.12
C THR A 40 -18.87 61.01 -22.12
N ALA A 41 -19.87 61.00 -23.02
CA ALA A 41 -20.85 59.93 -23.09
C ALA A 41 -20.21 58.63 -23.60
N ARG A 42 -19.38 58.73 -24.64
CA ARG A 42 -18.62 57.61 -25.20
C ARG A 42 -17.61 57.04 -24.23
N LEU A 43 -16.90 57.89 -23.50
CA LEU A 43 -15.94 57.45 -22.48
C LEU A 43 -16.63 56.70 -21.33
N LYS A 44 -17.82 57.16 -20.92
CA LYS A 44 -18.63 56.47 -19.91
C LYS A 44 -19.08 55.09 -20.40
N GLN A 45 -19.59 55.01 -21.63
CA GLN A 45 -19.99 53.75 -22.25
C GLN A 45 -18.81 52.79 -22.38
N LEU A 46 -17.66 53.28 -22.84
CA LEU A 46 -16.42 52.53 -22.94
C LEU A 46 -16.00 51.96 -21.58
N PHE A 47 -16.06 52.77 -20.53
CA PHE A 47 -15.76 52.32 -19.17
C PHE A 47 -16.73 51.24 -18.69
N ASP A 48 -18.03 51.44 -18.87
CA ASP A 48 -19.04 50.48 -18.42
C ASP A 48 -18.93 49.14 -19.18
N VAL A 49 -18.69 49.18 -20.50
CA VAL A 49 -18.44 47.99 -21.32
C VAL A 49 -17.14 47.30 -20.92
N THR A 50 -16.04 48.04 -20.74
CA THR A 50 -14.75 47.48 -20.31
C THR A 50 -14.87 46.82 -18.93
N ARG A 51 -15.60 47.45 -18.00
CA ARG A 51 -15.88 46.87 -16.68
C ARG A 51 -16.65 45.56 -16.80
N ALA A 52 -17.69 45.51 -17.62
CA ALA A 52 -18.49 44.29 -17.83
C ALA A 52 -17.65 43.16 -18.46
N VAL A 53 -16.83 43.48 -19.46
CA VAL A 53 -15.89 42.54 -20.09
C VAL A 53 -14.89 42.01 -19.06
N MET A 54 -14.32 42.87 -18.21
CA MET A 54 -13.38 42.46 -17.16
C MET A 54 -14.02 41.57 -16.09
N ILE A 55 -15.27 41.85 -15.71
CA ILE A 55 -16.02 40.98 -14.79
C ILE A 55 -16.20 39.59 -15.41
N ASN A 56 -16.64 39.52 -16.67
CA ASN A 56 -16.80 38.25 -17.38
C ASN A 56 -15.48 37.49 -17.47
N ARG A 57 -14.37 38.18 -17.80
CA ARG A 57 -13.04 37.59 -17.88
C ARG A 57 -12.53 37.04 -16.54
N ASN A 58 -12.83 37.73 -15.45
CA ASN A 58 -12.50 37.23 -14.12
C ASN A 58 -13.30 35.98 -13.76
N LEU A 59 -14.59 35.91 -14.11
CA LEU A 59 -15.41 34.71 -13.90
C LEU A 59 -14.84 33.52 -14.68
N MET A 60 -14.46 33.70 -15.94
CA MET A 60 -13.78 32.65 -16.73
C MET A 60 -12.49 32.16 -16.07
N LEU A 61 -11.68 33.09 -15.54
CA LEU A 61 -10.44 32.76 -14.85
C LEU A 61 -10.72 31.97 -13.56
N GLU A 62 -11.73 32.37 -12.79
CA GLU A 62 -12.16 31.66 -11.58
C GLU A 62 -12.63 30.24 -11.91
N ASP A 63 -13.45 30.07 -12.96
CA ASP A 63 -13.93 28.76 -13.41
C ASP A 63 -12.78 27.86 -13.89
N ALA A 64 -11.85 28.41 -14.69
CA ALA A 64 -10.67 27.69 -15.15
C ALA A 64 -9.75 27.28 -13.99
N MET A 65 -9.58 28.15 -12.99
CA MET A 65 -8.82 27.82 -11.78
C MET A 65 -9.51 26.72 -10.96
N ALA A 66 -10.83 26.79 -10.80
CA ALA A 66 -11.59 25.77 -10.08
C ALA A 66 -11.52 24.40 -10.77
N GLU A 67 -11.57 24.37 -12.10
CA GLU A 67 -11.40 23.14 -12.88
C GLU A 67 -9.98 22.57 -12.72
N ALA A 68 -8.96 23.42 -12.82
CA ALA A 68 -7.56 23.02 -12.63
C ALA A 68 -7.29 22.48 -11.22
N GLU A 69 -7.85 23.11 -10.17
CA GLU A 69 -7.76 22.60 -8.79
C GLU A 69 -8.44 21.24 -8.62
N ALA A 70 -9.61 21.07 -9.25
CA ALA A 70 -10.34 19.81 -9.20
C ALA A 70 -9.56 18.67 -9.90
N GLU A 71 -8.94 18.96 -11.04
CA GLU A 71 -8.09 18.01 -11.76
C GLU A 71 -6.82 17.67 -10.96
N ALA A 72 -6.14 18.68 -10.39
CA ALA A 72 -4.96 18.49 -9.55
C ALA A 72 -5.27 17.59 -8.33
N LYS A 73 -6.43 17.80 -7.69
CA LYS A 73 -6.88 16.97 -6.56
C LYS A 73 -7.17 15.52 -6.97
N LYS A 74 -7.74 15.30 -8.16
CA LYS A 74 -7.96 13.94 -8.71
C LYS A 74 -6.63 13.26 -9.02
N ALA A 75 -5.69 13.97 -9.65
CA ALA A 75 -4.37 13.47 -9.97
C ALA A 75 -3.59 13.08 -8.70
N LEU A 76 -3.62 13.93 -7.66
CA LEU A 76 -2.96 13.65 -6.38
C LEU A 76 -3.53 12.39 -5.70
N LYS A 77 -4.86 12.20 -5.71
CA LYS A 77 -5.48 10.99 -5.16
C LYS A 77 -5.02 9.73 -5.92
N LYS A 78 -5.01 9.79 -7.25
CA LYS A 78 -4.55 8.69 -8.10
C LYS A 78 -3.07 8.37 -7.86
N GLU A 79 -2.23 9.40 -7.70
CA GLU A 79 -0.82 9.22 -7.37
C GLU A 79 -0.64 8.54 -6.01
N GLN A 80 -1.41 8.94 -4.99
CA GLN A 80 -1.37 8.30 -3.68
C GLN A 80 -1.81 6.83 -3.71
N GLU A 81 -2.82 6.50 -4.51
CA GLU A 81 -3.26 5.11 -4.71
C GLU A 81 -2.16 4.28 -5.39
N LEU A 82 -1.59 4.79 -6.48
CA LEU A 82 -0.49 4.13 -7.19
C LEU A 82 0.74 3.95 -6.29
N ARG A 83 1.10 4.94 -5.46
CA ARG A 83 2.20 4.80 -4.49
C ARG A 83 1.94 3.67 -3.50
N LYS A 84 0.72 3.53 -2.99
CA LYS A 84 0.37 2.41 -2.09
C LYS A 84 0.47 1.05 -2.80
N GLU A 85 0.08 0.99 -4.06
CA GLU A 85 0.21 -0.23 -4.86
C GLU A 85 1.67 -0.60 -5.12
N VAL A 86 2.52 0.39 -5.43
CA VAL A 86 3.97 0.21 -5.57
C VAL A 86 4.57 -0.29 -4.26
N ASP A 87 4.29 0.37 -3.13
CA ASP A 87 4.80 -0.06 -1.82
C ASP A 87 4.39 -1.50 -1.49
N LYS A 88 3.16 -1.90 -1.86
CA LYS A 88 2.67 -3.26 -1.65
C LYS A 88 3.40 -4.25 -2.56
N ALA A 89 3.58 -3.91 -3.84
CA ALA A 89 4.30 -4.75 -4.79
C ALA A 89 5.77 -4.90 -4.41
N GLU A 90 6.43 -3.83 -3.95
CA GLU A 90 7.80 -3.86 -3.46
C GLU A 90 7.95 -4.78 -2.25
N LYS A 91 7.03 -4.70 -1.28
CA LYS A 91 7.01 -5.65 -0.14
C LYS A 91 6.82 -7.08 -0.59
N GLN A 92 5.92 -7.34 -1.53
CA GLN A 92 5.72 -8.68 -2.09
C GLN A 92 6.97 -9.19 -2.81
N VAL A 93 7.66 -8.33 -3.55
CA VAL A 93 8.94 -8.66 -4.19
C VAL A 93 10.02 -8.93 -3.16
N GLU A 94 10.09 -8.17 -2.07
CA GLU A 94 11.04 -8.39 -0.98
C GLU A 94 10.76 -9.72 -0.27
N GLU A 95 9.49 -10.02 0.02
CA GLU A 95 9.07 -11.31 0.58
C GLU A 95 9.39 -12.48 -0.37
N LEU A 96 9.14 -12.32 -1.67
CA LEU A 96 9.50 -13.33 -2.67
C LEU A 96 11.01 -13.46 -2.85
N LYS A 97 11.80 -12.39 -2.70
CA LYS A 97 13.26 -12.49 -2.67
C LYS A 97 13.76 -13.21 -1.42
N LYS A 98 13.08 -13.02 -0.29
CA LYS A 98 13.45 -13.61 1.01
C LYS A 98 13.01 -15.06 1.16
N TYR A 99 11.83 -15.42 0.64
CA TYR A 99 11.17 -16.71 0.85
C TYR A 99 10.77 -17.43 -0.43
N GLY A 100 10.79 -16.75 -1.58
CA GLY A 100 10.49 -17.36 -2.86
C GLY A 100 11.63 -18.23 -3.38
N PRO A 101 11.32 -19.15 -4.32
CA PRO A 101 12.33 -19.97 -4.96
C PRO A 101 13.10 -19.08 -5.92
N ALA A 102 14.20 -18.48 -5.46
CA ALA A 102 15.04 -17.74 -6.40
C ALA A 102 15.61 -18.72 -7.42
N GLU A 103 15.62 -18.34 -8.70
CA GLU A 103 16.27 -19.02 -9.84
C GLU A 103 17.82 -19.12 -9.68
N GLY A 104 18.31 -19.15 -8.45
CA GLY A 104 19.70 -19.32 -8.04
C GLY A 104 19.91 -19.47 -6.52
N SER A 105 18.84 -19.50 -5.70
CA SER A 105 18.92 -19.61 -4.22
C SER A 105 18.60 -21.01 -3.70
N GLY A 106 19.01 -22.05 -4.45
CA GLY A 106 19.09 -23.41 -3.93
C GLY A 106 20.21 -23.61 -2.89
N SER A 107 20.84 -22.55 -2.39
CA SER A 107 21.99 -22.64 -1.49
C SER A 107 21.60 -22.40 -0.04
N GLN A 108 20.85 -21.35 0.29
CA GLN A 108 20.62 -20.98 1.69
C GLN A 108 19.45 -21.74 2.31
N THR A 109 18.31 -21.81 1.60
CA THR A 109 17.14 -22.58 2.03
C THR A 109 17.42 -24.09 2.05
N THR A 110 18.17 -24.59 1.06
CA THR A 110 18.57 -26.01 1.01
C THR A 110 19.62 -26.34 2.07
N ARG A 111 20.53 -25.42 2.43
CA ARG A 111 21.45 -25.63 3.57
C ARG A 111 20.68 -25.67 4.88
N TYR A 112 19.76 -24.74 5.10
CA TYR A 112 18.94 -24.74 6.32
C TYR A 112 18.12 -26.02 6.48
N PHE A 113 17.49 -26.50 5.40
CA PHE A 113 16.77 -27.78 5.45
C PHE A 113 17.69 -28.99 5.60
N ARG A 114 18.92 -28.97 5.05
CA ARG A 114 19.91 -30.03 5.30
C ARG A 114 20.40 -30.03 6.76
N GLU A 115 20.61 -28.86 7.35
CA GLU A 115 21.02 -28.73 8.75
C GLU A 115 19.94 -29.29 9.67
N GLN A 116 18.68 -28.90 9.46
CA GLN A 116 17.55 -29.46 10.21
C GLN A 116 17.38 -30.96 10.01
N MET A 117 17.56 -31.47 8.79
CA MET A 117 17.53 -32.91 8.53
C MET A 117 18.61 -33.63 9.34
N ARG A 118 19.82 -33.07 9.38
CA ARG A 118 20.94 -33.64 10.14
C ARG A 118 20.70 -33.63 11.64
N GLU A 119 20.21 -32.51 12.19
CA GLU A 119 19.84 -32.42 13.61
C GLU A 119 18.73 -33.42 13.98
N LEU A 120 17.73 -33.59 13.12
CA LEU A 120 16.67 -34.56 13.32
C LEU A 120 17.18 -36.00 13.24
N GLU A 121 18.10 -36.31 12.32
CA GLU A 121 18.76 -37.61 12.21
C GLU A 121 19.58 -37.93 13.47
N GLU A 122 20.40 -36.99 13.94
CA GLU A 122 21.20 -37.14 15.17
C GLU A 122 20.31 -37.35 16.40
N ASN A 123 19.22 -36.58 16.54
CA ASN A 123 18.26 -36.78 17.63
C ASN A 123 17.56 -38.13 17.53
N ASN A 124 17.23 -38.59 16.31
CA ASN A 124 16.60 -39.89 16.11
C ASN A 124 17.52 -41.03 16.55
N ASP A 125 18.81 -40.93 16.22
CA ASP A 125 19.80 -41.94 16.61
C ASP A 125 20.06 -41.95 18.12
N GLN A 126 20.10 -40.77 18.76
CA GLN A 126 20.18 -40.68 20.23
C GLN A 126 18.95 -41.32 20.89
N LEU A 127 17.74 -41.01 20.42
CA LEU A 127 16.51 -41.60 20.95
C LEU A 127 16.45 -43.11 20.73
N LYS A 128 16.90 -43.63 19.58
CA LYS A 128 17.00 -45.07 19.36
C LYS A 128 17.95 -45.74 20.34
N GLN A 129 19.08 -45.10 20.63
CA GLN A 129 20.05 -45.62 21.59
C GLN A 129 19.46 -45.64 23.01
N GLU A 130 18.81 -44.55 23.42
CA GLU A 130 18.12 -44.46 24.72
C GLU A 130 17.04 -45.54 24.87
N VAL A 131 16.23 -45.77 23.82
CA VAL A 131 15.23 -46.84 23.79
C VAL A 131 15.87 -48.22 23.92
N SER A 132 17.02 -48.44 23.27
CA SER A 132 17.77 -49.71 23.37
C SER A 132 18.29 -49.94 24.80
N ASP A 133 18.86 -48.90 25.41
CA ASP A 133 19.42 -48.98 26.76
C ASP A 133 18.32 -49.20 27.80
N LEU A 134 17.21 -48.47 27.73
CA LEU A 134 16.04 -48.67 28.59
C LEU A 134 15.45 -50.08 28.45
N ASN A 135 15.39 -50.63 27.23
CA ASN A 135 14.93 -52.00 27.04
C ASN A 135 15.86 -53.03 27.66
N ARG A 136 17.18 -52.77 27.67
CA ARG A 136 18.16 -53.63 28.32
C ARG A 136 17.99 -53.61 29.83
N ASP A 137 17.85 -52.43 30.42
CA ASP A 137 17.65 -52.25 31.85
C ASP A 137 16.34 -52.89 32.31
N LEU A 138 15.25 -52.67 31.58
CA LEU A 138 13.95 -53.29 31.85
C LEU A 138 14.03 -54.83 31.84
N ASN A 139 14.76 -55.41 30.90
CA ASN A 139 14.96 -56.86 30.86
C ASN A 139 15.84 -57.36 32.03
N GLY A 140 16.80 -56.53 32.49
CA GLY A 140 17.57 -56.80 33.70
C GLY A 140 16.68 -56.83 34.95
N GLU A 141 15.82 -55.82 35.11
CA GLU A 141 14.87 -55.72 36.21
C GLU A 141 13.87 -56.88 36.22
N LYS A 142 13.33 -57.26 35.05
CA LYS A 142 12.43 -58.42 34.93
C LYS A 142 13.09 -59.70 35.44
N ARG A 143 14.34 -59.97 35.05
CA ARG A 143 15.08 -61.14 35.53
C ARG A 143 15.36 -61.08 37.03
N ALA A 144 15.64 -59.90 37.57
CA ALA A 144 15.82 -59.73 39.01
C ALA A 144 14.51 -59.99 39.77
N ALA A 145 13.38 -59.47 39.26
CA ALA A 145 12.06 -59.71 39.82
C ALA A 145 11.67 -61.19 39.80
N GLU A 146 11.95 -61.91 38.71
CA GLU A 146 11.75 -63.37 38.61
C GLU A 146 12.55 -64.12 39.69
N LYS A 147 13.83 -63.80 39.86
CA LYS A 147 14.67 -64.41 40.93
C LYS A 147 14.15 -64.12 42.33
N TYR A 148 13.72 -62.89 42.59
CA TYR A 148 13.13 -62.56 43.88
C TYR A 148 11.82 -63.31 44.11
N SER A 149 10.99 -63.46 43.07
CA SER A 149 9.76 -64.26 43.13
C SER A 149 10.05 -65.73 43.46
N GLU A 150 11.03 -66.35 42.79
CA GLU A 150 11.47 -67.72 43.08
C GLU A 150 11.95 -67.85 44.53
N ARG A 151 12.79 -66.91 44.99
CA ARG A 151 13.31 -66.93 46.37
C ARG A 151 12.22 -66.75 47.41
N ILE A 152 11.21 -65.92 47.13
CA ILE A 152 10.04 -65.76 48.00
C ILE A 152 9.29 -67.08 48.09
N SER A 153 9.02 -67.75 46.96
CA SER A 153 8.34 -69.06 46.96
C SER A 153 9.11 -70.14 47.71
N GLU A 154 10.44 -70.17 47.61
CA GLU A 154 11.29 -71.06 48.40
C GLU A 154 11.16 -70.79 49.90
N LEU A 155 11.28 -69.53 50.31
CA LEU A 155 11.16 -69.12 51.72
C LEU A 155 9.76 -69.40 52.27
N GLU A 156 8.71 -69.17 51.48
CA GLU A 156 7.32 -69.50 51.87
C GLU A 156 7.15 -71.01 52.09
N LYS A 157 7.81 -71.84 51.29
CA LYS A 157 7.79 -73.30 51.46
C LYS A 157 8.56 -73.72 52.71
N GLU A 158 9.78 -73.21 52.92
CA GLU A 158 10.57 -73.46 54.15
C GLU A 158 9.80 -73.04 55.42
N LEU A 159 9.10 -71.90 55.37
CA LEU A 159 8.30 -71.38 56.47
C LEU A 159 7.07 -72.27 56.73
N LYS A 160 6.47 -72.83 55.68
CA LYS A 160 5.40 -73.81 55.83
C LYS A 160 5.90 -75.10 56.47
N ASP A 161 7.01 -75.65 55.98
CA ASP A 161 7.59 -76.90 56.48
C ASP A 161 7.98 -76.77 57.96
N THR A 162 8.59 -75.64 58.35
CA THR A 162 8.92 -75.33 59.77
C THR A 162 7.71 -75.07 60.68
N ARG A 163 6.51 -74.86 60.13
CA ARG A 163 5.26 -74.74 60.90
C ARG A 163 4.51 -76.07 61.04
N GLU A 164 4.84 -77.05 60.20
CA GLU A 164 4.21 -78.38 60.21
C GLU A 164 4.99 -79.38 61.10
N ASP A 165 6.23 -79.07 61.49
CA ASP A 165 7.01 -79.71 62.57
C ASP A 165 6.66 -79.14 63.97
#